data_AF-A0A329TA98-F1
#
_entry.id   AF-A0A329TA98-F1
#
_cell.length_a   1.000
_cell.length_b   1.000
_cell.length_c   1.000
_cell.angle_alpha   90.00
_cell.angle_beta   90.00
_cell.angle_gamma   90.00
#
_symmetry.space_group_name_H-M   'P 1'
#
loop_
_entity.id
_entity.type
_entity.pdbx_description
1 polymer ?
#
loop_
_entity_poly.entity_id
_entity_poly.type
_entity_poly.pdbx_seq_one_letter_code
_entity_poly.pdbx_strand_id
1 'polypeptide(L)'
;MVAENPEAVAAFVDRLDAVNELLDVVSLGESALTDEMVVELAGTASTLAESADGLATDETVALAETVGSNGDELREAMETLTELQRSGALDELAELAQVGSLATAALDDEMVRSLAGTGSALGEVADTAADDDTRDGVKTMLEGVGAAHRSDPAKVGPLGLARGLRDPEIQYGLGYVLAVSKAIGRSRAVDAGEE
;
A
#
# COMPACT_ATOMS: atom_id res chain seq x y z
N MET A 1 -56.96 -50.89 43.07
CA MET A 1 -55.90 -49.92 42.69
C MET A 1 -54.65 -49.96 43.58
N VAL A 2 -54.68 -49.97 44.92
CA VAL A 2 -53.42 -50.19 45.71
C VAL A 2 -53.01 -51.67 45.78
N ALA A 3 -53.97 -52.60 45.70
CA ALA A 3 -53.72 -54.04 45.80
C ALA A 3 -53.15 -54.71 44.53
N GLU A 4 -53.05 -53.99 43.41
CA GLU A 4 -52.70 -54.59 42.10
C GLU A 4 -51.24 -54.42 41.69
N ASN A 5 -50.46 -53.51 42.30
CA ASN A 5 -49.03 -53.31 42.00
C ASN A 5 -48.25 -52.78 43.23
N PRO A 6 -47.93 -53.63 44.22
CA PRO A 6 -47.28 -53.22 45.47
C PRO A 6 -45.84 -52.70 45.27
N GLU A 7 -45.14 -53.21 44.26
CA GLU A 7 -43.76 -52.79 43.91
C GLU A 7 -43.70 -51.34 43.41
N ALA A 8 -44.72 -50.91 42.64
CA ALA A 8 -44.83 -49.52 42.19
C ALA A 8 -45.12 -48.55 43.34
N VAL A 9 -45.87 -49.01 44.36
CA VAL A 9 -46.16 -48.22 45.56
C VAL A 9 -44.91 -48.11 46.45
N ALA A 10 -44.16 -49.20 46.63
CA ALA A 10 -42.90 -49.18 47.38
C ALA A 10 -41.87 -48.24 46.73
N ALA A 11 -41.66 -48.35 45.42
CA ALA A 11 -40.75 -47.48 44.68
C ALA A 11 -41.17 -46.01 44.69
N PHE A 12 -42.46 -45.72 44.85
CA PHE A 12 -42.97 -44.35 45.02
C PHE A 12 -42.73 -43.82 46.44
N VAL A 13 -42.91 -44.65 47.46
CA VAL A 13 -42.63 -44.30 48.86
C VAL A 13 -41.14 -44.02 49.08
N ASP A 14 -40.25 -44.86 48.56
CA ASP A 14 -38.79 -44.61 48.63
C ASP A 14 -38.40 -43.29 47.97
N ARG A 15 -39.09 -42.96 46.87
CA ARG A 15 -38.86 -41.69 46.14
C ARG A 15 -39.39 -40.48 46.91
N LEU A 16 -40.48 -40.64 47.65
CA LEU A 16 -41.00 -39.60 48.54
C LEU A 16 -40.12 -39.42 49.78
N ASP A 17 -39.53 -40.49 50.31
CA ASP A 17 -38.63 -40.42 51.47
C ASP A 17 -37.34 -39.68 51.11
N ALA A 18 -36.77 -39.97 49.92
CA ALA A 18 -35.63 -39.22 49.39
C ALA A 18 -35.95 -37.73 49.15
N VAL A 19 -37.18 -37.40 48.76
CA VAL A 19 -37.62 -36.00 48.62
C VAL A 19 -37.75 -35.33 49.99
N ASN A 20 -38.29 -36.02 50.99
CA ASN A 20 -38.36 -35.48 52.35
C ASN A 20 -36.97 -35.24 52.95
N GLU A 21 -36.02 -36.15 52.77
CA GLU A 21 -34.64 -35.96 53.22
C GLU A 21 -33.99 -34.74 52.55
N LEU A 22 -34.23 -34.54 51.24
CA LEU A 22 -33.78 -33.34 50.54
C LEU A 22 -34.43 -32.07 51.11
N LEU A 23 -35.74 -32.09 51.38
CA LEU A 23 -36.45 -30.96 51.95
C LEU A 23 -35.97 -30.62 53.37
N ASP A 24 -35.58 -31.61 54.16
CA ASP A 24 -34.97 -31.41 55.48
C ASP A 24 -33.60 -30.73 55.36
N VAL A 25 -32.77 -31.16 54.39
CA VAL A 25 -31.47 -30.52 54.12
C VAL A 25 -31.64 -29.09 53.63
N VAL A 26 -32.61 -28.83 52.74
CA VAL A 26 -32.94 -27.47 52.28
C VAL A 26 -33.42 -26.60 53.43
N SER A 27 -34.31 -27.13 54.28
CA SER A 27 -34.81 -26.41 55.46
C SER A 27 -33.70 -26.09 56.47
N LEU A 28 -32.75 -27.02 56.64
CA LEU A 28 -31.57 -26.80 57.48
C LEU A 28 -30.64 -25.74 56.87
N GLY A 29 -30.47 -25.74 55.55
CA GLY A 29 -29.73 -24.71 54.81
C GLY A 29 -30.36 -23.33 54.94
N GLU A 30 -31.68 -23.22 54.76
CA GLU A 30 -32.44 -21.98 54.96
C GLU A 30 -32.31 -21.46 56.40
N SER A 31 -32.35 -22.35 57.39
CA SER A 31 -32.17 -21.98 58.80
C SER A 31 -30.75 -21.55 59.16
N ALA A 32 -29.75 -21.99 58.40
CA ALA A 32 -28.35 -21.63 58.57
C ALA A 32 -27.98 -20.32 57.84
N LEU A 33 -28.79 -19.88 56.87
CA LEU A 33 -28.61 -18.61 56.19
C LEU A 33 -29.03 -17.45 57.09
N THR A 34 -28.05 -16.66 57.52
CA THR A 34 -28.29 -15.38 58.19
C THR A 34 -28.81 -14.33 57.20
N ASP A 35 -29.58 -13.37 57.68
CA ASP A 35 -30.12 -12.26 56.88
C ASP A 35 -29.06 -11.53 56.02
N GLU A 36 -27.84 -11.35 56.54
CA GLU A 36 -26.73 -10.70 55.80
C GLU A 36 -26.31 -11.50 54.55
N MET A 37 -26.20 -12.82 54.68
CA MET A 37 -25.85 -13.71 53.56
C MET A 37 -26.95 -13.73 52.50
N VAL A 38 -28.23 -13.59 52.90
CA VAL A 38 -29.35 -13.48 51.96
C VAL A 38 -29.25 -12.20 51.13
N VAL A 39 -28.88 -11.07 51.75
CA VAL A 39 -28.70 -9.79 51.06
C VAL A 39 -27.51 -9.84 50.10
N GLU A 40 -26.38 -10.42 50.51
CA GLU A 40 -25.19 -10.58 49.66
C GLU A 40 -25.48 -11.50 48.45
N LEU A 41 -26.19 -12.60 48.68
CA LEU A 41 -26.62 -13.52 47.63
C LEU A 41 -27.57 -12.84 46.64
N ALA A 42 -28.53 -12.05 47.13
CA ALA A 42 -29.44 -11.28 46.29
C ALA A 42 -28.69 -10.23 45.46
N GLY A 43 -27.69 -9.56 46.03
CA GLY A 43 -26.83 -8.63 45.29
C GLY A 43 -26.00 -9.31 44.21
N THR A 44 -25.45 -10.49 44.50
CA THR A 44 -24.72 -11.32 43.54
C THR A 44 -25.63 -11.82 42.43
N ALA A 45 -26.83 -12.30 42.77
CA ALA A 45 -27.83 -12.74 41.81
C ALA A 45 -28.31 -11.60 40.91
N SER A 46 -28.48 -10.40 41.46
CA SER A 46 -28.83 -9.20 40.69
C SER A 46 -27.71 -8.82 39.71
N THR A 47 -26.46 -8.80 40.17
CA THR A 47 -25.29 -8.49 39.32
C THR A 47 -25.13 -9.53 38.21
N LEU A 48 -25.36 -10.80 38.53
CA LEU A 48 -25.33 -11.88 37.55
C LEU A 48 -26.47 -11.77 36.54
N ALA A 49 -27.69 -11.45 36.99
CA ALA A 49 -28.85 -11.25 36.11
C ALA A 49 -28.65 -10.06 35.17
N GLU A 50 -28.10 -8.96 35.68
CA GLU A 50 -27.76 -7.77 34.88
C GLU A 50 -26.65 -8.07 33.86
N SER A 51 -25.63 -8.83 34.25
CA SER A 51 -24.57 -9.30 33.34
C SER A 51 -25.11 -10.28 32.29
N ALA A 52 -26.02 -11.17 32.68
CA ALA A 52 -26.66 -12.12 31.78
C ALA A 52 -27.55 -11.40 30.75
N ASP A 53 -28.30 -10.37 31.16
CA ASP A 53 -29.09 -9.54 30.26
C ASP A 53 -28.20 -8.79 29.24
N GLY A 54 -27.06 -8.26 29.71
CA GLY A 54 -26.07 -7.62 28.83
C GLY A 54 -25.44 -8.56 27.78
N LEU A 55 -25.25 -9.84 28.12
CA LEU A 55 -24.71 -10.86 27.22
C LEU A 55 -25.76 -11.58 26.37
N ALA A 56 -27.02 -11.60 26.82
CA ALA A 56 -28.14 -12.26 26.14
C ALA A 56 -28.85 -11.33 25.12
N THR A 57 -28.19 -10.24 24.73
CA THR A 57 -28.67 -9.36 23.66
C THR A 57 -28.66 -10.08 22.32
N ASP A 58 -29.64 -9.78 21.46
CA ASP A 58 -29.77 -10.38 20.13
C ASP A 58 -28.48 -10.22 19.30
N GLU A 59 -27.84 -9.04 19.36
CA GLU A 59 -26.53 -8.79 18.72
C GLU A 59 -25.43 -9.73 19.22
N THR A 60 -25.34 -9.96 20.53
CA THR A 60 -24.29 -10.82 21.10
C THR A 60 -24.52 -12.28 20.77
N VAL A 61 -25.78 -12.72 20.77
CA VAL A 61 -26.18 -14.06 20.32
C VAL A 61 -25.85 -14.27 18.84
N ALA A 62 -26.19 -13.31 17.97
CA ALA A 62 -25.89 -13.36 16.55
C ALA A 62 -24.37 -13.33 16.27
N LEU A 63 -23.61 -12.53 17.03
CA LEU A 63 -22.15 -12.52 16.96
C LEU A 63 -21.56 -13.87 17.42
N ALA A 64 -22.06 -14.44 18.51
CA ALA A 64 -21.62 -15.75 19.00
C ALA A 64 -21.94 -16.87 18.02
N GLU A 65 -23.10 -16.84 17.37
CA GLU A 65 -23.47 -17.78 16.30
C GLU A 65 -22.56 -17.61 15.07
N THR A 66 -22.24 -16.37 14.68
CA THR A 66 -21.30 -16.09 13.58
C THR A 66 -19.88 -16.55 13.92
N VAL A 67 -19.35 -16.20 15.09
CA VAL A 67 -18.02 -16.63 15.52
C VAL A 67 -17.95 -18.15 15.70
N GLY A 68 -18.99 -18.76 16.27
CA GLY A 68 -19.06 -20.20 16.47
C GLY A 68 -19.16 -20.99 15.16
N SER A 69 -19.96 -20.50 14.22
CA SER A 69 -20.11 -21.12 12.88
C SER A 69 -18.87 -20.98 12.00
N ASN A 70 -18.00 -20.00 12.27
CA ASN A 70 -16.72 -19.81 11.57
C ASN A 70 -15.51 -20.23 12.44
N GLY A 71 -15.74 -20.98 13.53
CA GLY A 71 -14.72 -21.25 14.54
C GLY A 71 -13.51 -22.01 14.00
N ASP A 72 -13.74 -22.96 13.10
CA ASP A 72 -12.68 -23.76 12.48
C ASP A 72 -11.83 -22.91 11.54
N GLU A 73 -12.46 -22.07 10.70
CA GLU A 73 -11.79 -21.15 9.78
C GLU A 73 -11.00 -20.07 10.52
N LEU A 74 -11.56 -19.51 11.61
CA LEU A 74 -10.83 -18.56 12.46
C LEU A 74 -9.61 -19.23 13.10
N ARG A 75 -9.74 -20.48 13.55
CA ARG A 75 -8.63 -21.24 14.14
C ARG A 75 -7.50 -21.45 13.15
N GLU A 76 -7.83 -21.83 11.92
CA GLU A 76 -6.87 -22.01 10.83
C GLU A 76 -6.19 -20.69 10.43
N ALA A 77 -6.97 -19.60 10.35
CA ALA A 77 -6.42 -18.27 10.09
C ALA A 77 -5.44 -17.83 11.20
N MET A 78 -5.77 -18.09 12.46
CA MET A 78 -4.90 -17.78 13.60
C MET A 78 -3.64 -18.67 13.63
N GLU A 79 -3.75 -19.95 13.27
CA GLU A 79 -2.58 -20.83 13.10
C GLU A 79 -1.68 -20.30 11.98
N THR A 80 -2.25 -19.91 10.84
CA THR A 80 -1.51 -19.30 9.73
C THR A 80 -0.79 -18.02 10.17
N LEU A 81 -1.48 -17.10 10.87
CA LEU A 81 -0.87 -15.89 11.41
C LEU A 81 0.28 -16.20 12.39
N THR A 82 0.11 -17.23 13.22
CA THR A 82 1.14 -17.69 14.16
C THR A 82 2.35 -18.27 13.44
N GLU A 83 2.13 -19.03 12.38
CA GLU A 83 3.20 -19.55 11.51
C GLU A 83 3.95 -18.42 10.80
N LEU A 84 3.23 -17.42 10.27
CA LEU A 84 3.83 -16.25 9.63
C LEU A 84 4.61 -15.37 10.63
N GLN A 85 4.12 -15.22 11.88
CA GLN A 85 4.87 -14.53 12.93
C GLN A 85 6.13 -15.31 13.31
N ARG A 86 6.03 -16.64 13.42
CA ARG A 86 7.14 -17.50 13.83
C ARG A 86 8.22 -17.62 12.75
N SER A 87 7.83 -17.58 11.49
CA SER A 87 8.77 -17.59 10.35
C SER A 87 9.44 -16.24 10.13
N GLY A 88 8.93 -15.15 10.72
CA GLY A 88 9.41 -13.79 10.52
C GLY A 88 8.79 -13.09 9.30
N ALA A 89 7.91 -13.76 8.54
CA ALA A 89 7.28 -13.20 7.35
C ALA A 89 6.42 -11.95 7.67
N LEU A 90 5.81 -11.88 8.86
CA LEU A 90 5.09 -10.67 9.28
C LEU A 90 6.03 -9.47 9.49
N ASP A 91 7.25 -9.70 10.00
CA ASP A 91 8.25 -8.65 10.18
C ASP A 91 8.78 -8.17 8.82
N GLU A 92 9.01 -9.09 7.88
CA GLU A 92 9.39 -8.77 6.49
C GLU A 92 8.30 -7.95 5.77
N LEU A 93 7.02 -8.29 5.96
CA LEU A 93 5.89 -7.52 5.42
C LEU A 93 5.82 -6.11 6.04
N ALA A 94 6.09 -5.98 7.33
CA ALA A 94 6.13 -4.68 8.01
C ALA A 94 7.32 -3.82 7.52
N GLU A 95 8.48 -4.43 7.27
CA GLU A 95 9.65 -3.77 6.67
C GLU A 95 9.36 -3.32 5.24
N LEU A 96 8.75 -4.18 4.42
CA LEU A 96 8.31 -3.83 3.06
C LEU A 96 7.29 -2.68 3.06
N ALA A 97 6.35 -2.66 4.01
CA ALA A 97 5.40 -1.56 4.15
C ALA A 97 6.10 -0.24 4.49
N GLN A 98 7.14 -0.26 5.32
CA GLN A 98 7.96 0.92 5.61
C GLN A 98 8.78 1.37 4.40
N VAL A 99 9.42 0.46 3.68
CA VAL A 99 10.14 0.79 2.43
C VAL A 99 9.17 1.34 1.39
N GLY A 100 7.99 0.75 1.25
CA GLY A 100 6.93 1.24 0.36
C GLY A 100 6.45 2.64 0.75
N SER A 101 6.29 2.91 2.04
CA SER A 101 5.95 4.25 2.56
C SER A 101 7.07 5.26 2.28
N LEU A 102 8.33 4.88 2.44
CA LEU A 102 9.48 5.73 2.12
C LEU A 102 9.63 5.96 0.63
N ALA A 103 9.36 4.95 -0.21
CA ALA A 103 9.34 5.09 -1.66
C ALA A 103 8.19 5.99 -2.12
N THR A 104 7.03 5.88 -1.48
CA THR A 104 5.87 6.74 -1.76
C THR A 104 6.13 8.19 -1.32
N ALA A 105 6.78 8.39 -0.16
CA ALA A 105 7.24 9.71 0.28
C ALA A 105 8.42 10.22 -0.59
N ALA A 106 9.29 9.36 -1.10
CA ALA A 106 10.32 9.79 -2.05
C ALA A 106 9.72 10.19 -3.41
N LEU A 107 8.51 9.72 -3.72
CA LEU A 107 7.68 10.17 -4.85
C LEU A 107 6.80 11.37 -4.46
N ASP A 108 7.23 12.18 -3.50
CA ASP A 108 6.54 13.41 -3.11
C ASP A 108 6.39 14.39 -4.30
N ASP A 109 5.45 15.34 -4.13
CA ASP A 109 5.11 16.37 -5.12
C ASP A 109 6.32 17.13 -5.67
N GLU A 110 7.39 17.29 -4.88
CA GLU A 110 8.62 17.94 -5.31
C GLU A 110 9.37 17.12 -6.38
N MET A 111 9.44 15.81 -6.21
CA MET A 111 10.04 14.90 -7.19
C MET A 111 9.17 14.78 -8.44
N VAL A 112 7.84 14.78 -8.28
CA VAL A 112 6.90 14.86 -9.42
C VAL A 112 7.11 16.16 -10.20
N ARG A 113 7.27 17.30 -9.51
CA ARG A 113 7.49 18.60 -10.14
C ARG A 113 8.85 18.69 -10.82
N SER A 114 9.89 18.13 -10.20
CA SER A 114 11.24 18.04 -10.76
C SER A 114 11.27 17.14 -12.01
N LEU A 115 10.58 16.00 -11.98
CA LEU A 115 10.44 15.10 -13.12
C LEU A 115 9.60 15.75 -14.24
N ALA A 116 8.51 16.43 -13.91
CA ALA A 116 7.70 17.17 -14.87
C ALA A 116 8.50 18.32 -15.51
N GLY A 117 9.31 19.04 -14.71
CA GLY A 117 10.21 20.08 -15.21
C GLY A 117 11.29 19.51 -16.15
N THR A 118 11.89 18.39 -15.78
CA THR A 118 12.86 17.69 -16.64
C THR A 118 12.19 17.15 -17.91
N GLY A 119 10.96 16.62 -17.80
CA GLY A 119 10.16 16.16 -18.91
C GLY A 119 9.76 17.28 -19.88
N SER A 120 9.43 18.48 -19.35
CA SER A 120 9.17 19.67 -20.16
C SER A 120 10.43 20.10 -20.89
N ALA A 121 11.55 20.25 -20.18
CA ALA A 121 12.82 20.65 -20.79
C ALA A 121 13.28 19.65 -21.87
N LEU A 122 13.12 18.34 -21.63
CA LEU A 122 13.43 17.31 -22.62
C LEU A 122 12.45 17.34 -23.80
N GLY A 123 11.17 17.61 -23.54
CA GLY A 123 10.12 17.79 -24.56
C GLY A 123 10.40 18.98 -25.46
N GLU A 124 10.83 20.12 -24.91
CA GLU A 124 11.21 21.33 -25.67
C GLU A 124 12.42 21.08 -26.58
N VAL A 125 13.42 20.35 -26.09
CA VAL A 125 14.57 19.93 -26.90
C VAL A 125 14.14 18.96 -28.01
N ALA A 126 13.25 18.01 -27.70
CA ALA A 126 12.73 17.07 -28.67
C ALA A 126 11.90 17.76 -29.77
N ASP A 127 11.08 18.74 -29.40
CA ASP A 127 10.27 19.53 -30.34
C ASP A 127 11.17 20.38 -31.25
N THR A 128 12.19 21.04 -30.67
CA THR A 128 13.20 21.78 -31.44
C THR A 128 13.98 20.87 -32.39
N ALA A 129 14.27 19.63 -31.99
CA ALA A 129 14.95 18.66 -32.86
C ALA A 129 14.03 18.05 -33.93
N ALA A 130 12.71 18.05 -33.69
CA ALA A 130 11.69 17.57 -34.62
C ALA A 130 11.29 18.63 -35.66
N ASP A 131 11.57 19.91 -35.39
CA ASP A 131 11.42 21.02 -36.34
C ASP A 131 12.08 20.72 -37.69
N ASP A 132 11.34 20.92 -38.78
CA ASP A 132 11.75 20.52 -40.13
C ASP A 132 13.04 21.24 -40.58
N ASP A 133 13.18 22.53 -40.28
CA ASP A 133 14.36 23.32 -40.63
C ASP A 133 15.61 22.84 -39.85
N THR A 134 15.44 22.56 -38.56
CA THR A 134 16.51 22.01 -37.70
C THR A 134 16.94 20.62 -38.17
N ARG A 135 15.96 19.76 -38.44
CA ARG A 135 16.20 18.40 -38.95
C ARG A 135 16.93 18.41 -40.27
N ASP A 136 16.52 19.25 -41.22
CA ASP A 136 17.14 19.35 -42.53
C ASP A 136 18.56 19.94 -42.46
N GLY A 137 18.78 20.93 -41.59
CA GLY A 137 20.12 21.46 -41.31
C GLY A 137 21.09 20.41 -40.75
N VAL A 138 20.65 19.65 -39.74
CA VAL A 138 21.45 18.57 -39.14
C VAL A 138 21.71 17.46 -40.15
N LYS A 139 20.69 17.06 -40.92
CA LYS A 139 20.84 16.06 -41.99
C LYS A 139 21.87 16.50 -43.03
N THR A 140 21.81 17.75 -43.49
CA THR A 140 22.75 18.31 -44.47
C THR A 140 24.18 18.27 -43.93
N MET A 141 24.38 18.60 -42.65
CA MET A 141 25.69 18.53 -42.01
C MET A 141 26.23 17.09 -41.96
N LEU A 142 25.40 16.13 -41.54
CA LEU A 142 25.78 14.71 -41.45
C LEU A 142 26.10 14.12 -42.83
N GLU A 143 25.32 14.47 -43.85
CA GLU A 143 25.59 14.08 -45.25
C GLU A 143 26.92 14.68 -45.75
N GLY A 144 27.19 15.94 -45.42
CA GLY A 144 28.47 16.61 -45.71
C GLY A 144 29.67 15.93 -45.04
N VAL A 145 29.55 15.54 -43.76
CA VAL A 145 30.59 14.77 -43.04
C VAL A 145 30.81 13.41 -43.69
N GLY A 146 29.73 12.70 -44.04
CA GLY A 146 29.82 11.40 -44.71
C GLY A 146 30.45 11.50 -46.11
N ALA A 147 30.13 12.56 -46.86
CA ALA A 147 30.75 12.85 -48.15
C ALA A 147 32.25 13.13 -47.99
N ALA A 148 32.62 14.01 -47.05
CA ALA A 148 34.02 14.32 -46.77
C ALA A 148 34.83 13.08 -46.36
N HIS A 149 34.28 12.20 -45.52
CA HIS A 149 34.97 10.97 -45.11
C HIS A 149 35.20 10.00 -46.28
N ARG A 150 34.23 9.87 -47.20
CA ARG A 150 34.36 9.01 -48.39
C ARG A 150 35.34 9.55 -49.44
N SER A 151 35.57 10.87 -49.44
CA SER A 151 36.42 11.53 -50.43
C SER A 151 37.92 11.52 -50.10
N ASP A 152 38.33 10.96 -48.94
CA ASP A 152 39.72 10.93 -48.45
C ASP A 152 40.50 12.25 -48.70
N PRO A 153 40.12 13.33 -48.00
CA PRO A 153 40.52 14.69 -48.36
C PRO A 153 42.03 14.89 -48.19
N ALA A 154 42.67 15.32 -49.27
CA ALA A 154 44.11 15.60 -49.28
C ALA A 154 44.47 16.81 -48.41
N LYS A 155 45.68 16.78 -47.85
CA LYS A 155 46.23 17.91 -47.09
C LYS A 155 46.34 19.15 -47.98
N VAL A 156 45.67 20.22 -47.60
CA VAL A 156 45.74 21.51 -48.29
C VAL A 156 47.01 22.28 -47.88
N GLY A 157 47.82 22.65 -48.87
CA GLY A 157 48.94 23.57 -48.69
C GLY A 157 48.50 25.04 -48.63
N PRO A 158 49.41 25.98 -48.31
CA PRO A 158 49.08 27.42 -48.16
C PRO A 158 48.47 28.04 -49.43
N LEU A 159 48.92 27.63 -50.62
CA LEU A 159 48.32 28.05 -51.88
C LEU A 159 46.91 27.47 -52.09
N GLY A 160 46.69 26.22 -51.64
CA GLY A 160 45.39 25.54 -51.69
C GLY A 160 44.37 26.20 -50.79
N LEU A 161 44.77 26.67 -49.61
CA LEU A 161 43.93 27.46 -48.70
C LEU A 161 43.52 28.80 -49.32
N ALA A 162 44.48 29.54 -49.89
CA ALA A 162 44.19 30.82 -50.56
C ALA A 162 43.26 30.65 -51.77
N ARG A 163 43.40 29.55 -52.50
CA ARG A 163 42.49 29.19 -53.60
C ARG A 163 41.11 28.77 -53.10
N GLY A 164 41.06 27.98 -52.02
CA GLY A 164 39.81 27.54 -51.41
C GLY A 164 38.95 28.68 -50.86
N LEU A 165 39.57 29.74 -50.33
CA LEU A 165 38.86 30.96 -49.92
C LEU A 165 38.14 31.69 -51.08
N ARG A 166 38.54 31.43 -52.33
CA ARG A 166 37.89 31.95 -53.54
C ARG A 166 36.93 30.96 -54.19
N ASP A 167 36.82 29.76 -53.64
CA ASP A 167 35.92 28.74 -54.14
C ASP A 167 34.48 29.03 -53.69
N PRO A 168 33.49 29.06 -54.60
CA PRO A 168 32.12 29.42 -54.28
C PRO A 168 31.43 28.43 -53.32
N GLU A 169 31.77 27.14 -53.37
CA GLU A 169 31.18 26.13 -52.48
C GLU A 169 31.72 26.31 -51.05
N ILE A 170 33.02 26.59 -50.92
CA ILE A 170 33.66 26.88 -49.63
C ILE A 170 33.12 28.19 -49.04
N GLN A 171 32.92 29.22 -49.86
CA GLN A 171 32.33 30.48 -49.43
C GLN A 171 30.91 30.31 -48.89
N TYR A 172 30.09 29.49 -49.55
CA TYR A 172 28.73 29.19 -49.08
C TYR A 172 28.76 28.49 -47.71
N GLY A 173 29.61 27.47 -47.55
CA GLY A 173 29.78 26.77 -46.28
C GLY A 173 30.26 27.70 -45.15
N LEU A 174 31.25 28.57 -45.44
CA LEU A 174 31.71 29.58 -44.49
C LEU A 174 30.62 30.59 -44.12
N GLY A 175 29.81 31.01 -45.09
CA GLY A 175 28.65 31.87 -44.87
C GLY A 175 27.63 31.24 -43.91
N TYR A 176 27.35 29.95 -44.07
CA TYR A 176 26.47 29.20 -43.18
C TYR A 176 26.99 29.15 -41.73
N VAL A 177 28.28 28.82 -41.54
CA VAL A 177 28.91 28.79 -40.20
C VAL A 177 28.86 30.16 -39.51
N LEU A 178 29.12 31.23 -40.27
CA LEU A 178 29.02 32.60 -39.74
C LEU A 178 27.58 32.99 -39.39
N ALA A 179 26.59 32.54 -40.17
CA ALA A 179 25.19 32.77 -39.88
C ALA A 179 24.74 32.08 -38.59
N VAL A 180 25.13 30.81 -38.39
CA VAL A 180 24.88 30.07 -37.14
C VAL A 180 25.55 30.76 -35.95
N SER A 181 26.82 31.15 -36.10
CA SER A 181 27.57 31.88 -35.05
C SER A 181 26.90 33.20 -34.68
N LYS A 182 26.39 33.93 -35.68
CA LYS A 182 25.64 35.18 -35.48
C LYS A 182 24.30 34.94 -34.77
N ALA A 183 23.60 33.84 -35.06
CA ALA A 183 22.35 33.49 -34.40
C ALA A 183 22.56 33.18 -32.91
N ILE A 184 23.59 32.39 -32.58
CA ILE A 184 23.97 32.07 -31.19
C ILE A 184 24.39 33.33 -30.42
N GLY A 185 25.18 34.20 -31.05
CA GLY A 185 25.58 35.46 -30.42
C GLY A 185 24.38 36.37 -30.13
N ARG A 186 23.35 36.34 -30.97
CA ARG A 186 22.13 37.12 -30.78
C ARG A 186 21.25 36.56 -29.66
N SER A 187 21.08 35.23 -29.55
CA SER A 187 20.26 34.65 -28.48
C SER A 187 20.85 34.93 -27.10
N ARG A 188 22.16 34.70 -26.92
CA ARG A 188 22.83 34.98 -25.64
C ARG A 188 22.83 36.46 -25.23
N ALA A 189 22.84 37.37 -26.20
CA ALA A 189 22.77 38.80 -25.93
C ALA A 189 21.37 39.25 -25.49
N VAL A 190 20.31 38.51 -25.89
CA VAL A 190 18.94 38.74 -25.43
C VAL A 190 18.80 38.24 -23.99
N ASP A 191 19.25 37.02 -23.69
CA ASP A 191 19.20 36.46 -22.34
C ASP A 191 19.96 37.31 -21.31
N ALA A 192 21.11 37.89 -21.70
CA ALA A 192 21.92 38.76 -20.84
C ALA A 192 21.37 40.21 -20.71
N GLY A 193 20.35 40.57 -21.50
CA GLY A 193 19.67 41.87 -21.42
C GLY A 193 18.38 41.84 -20.60
N GLU A 194 17.97 40.66 -20.13
CA GLU A 194 16.78 40.44 -19.29
C GLU A 194 17.12 40.26 -17.79
N GLU A 195 18.40 40.42 -17.41
CA GLU A 195 18.88 40.55 -16.02
C GLU A 195 19.04 42.02 -15.56
#